data_AF-A0A0X1KLB6-F1
#
_entry.id   AF-A0A0X1KLB6-F1
#
_cell.length_a   1.000
_cell.length_b   1.000
_cell.length_c   1.000
_cell.angle_alpha   90.00
_cell.angle_beta   90.00
_cell.angle_gamma   90.00
#
_symmetry.space_group_name_H-M   'P 1'
#
loop_
_entity.id
_entity.type
_entity.pdbx_description
1 polymer ?
#
loop_
_entity_poly.entity_id
_entity_poly.type
_entity_poly.pdbx_seq_one_letter_code
_entity_poly.pdbx_strand_id
1 'polypeptide(L)'
;MGALTFTSKGEPGIGFRIGYTYISERARRKANRVSGIGTILTGVTLVLLSPFLPMASLFAVVILGLGGTLVLAYFTAKREYELEELSTEAPEKPGRRIEPPKVGNYIALQLIFAGISFALILTEKVARDSGIILIASLQLFLLTLTVLFSRPIVLQLAPKFQGKMALGFARAMTAVSAMMTLQLVVVALNPKPSPLLAVLLLFVSLGTIFYAVFIALTSAYEEGYY
;
A
#
# COMPACT_ATOMS: atom_id res chain seq x y z
N MET A 1 16.08 6.00 7.11
CA MET A 1 15.33 6.61 8.24
C MET A 1 14.84 8.05 8.00
N GLY A 2 15.17 8.71 6.87
CA GLY A 2 14.77 10.11 6.61
C GLY A 2 13.42 10.36 5.92
N ALA A 3 12.64 9.32 5.56
CA ALA A 3 11.34 9.49 4.90
C ALA A 3 10.17 9.73 5.88
N LEU A 4 10.38 9.49 7.18
CA LEU A 4 9.40 9.73 8.25
C LEU A 4 9.53 11.13 8.89
N THR A 5 10.54 11.91 8.51
CA THR A 5 10.94 13.13 9.24
C THR A 5 10.89 14.42 8.43
N PHE A 6 10.33 14.43 7.22
CA PHE A 6 10.15 15.66 6.45
C PHE A 6 8.66 15.99 6.29
N THR A 7 8.04 16.52 7.34
CA THR A 7 6.92 17.47 7.26
C THR A 7 6.67 18.11 8.63
N SER A 8 7.08 19.36 8.81
CA SER A 8 6.63 20.20 9.94
C SER A 8 6.67 21.68 9.58
N LYS A 9 5.49 22.30 9.58
CA LYS A 9 5.22 23.53 10.34
C LYS A 9 3.82 23.38 10.92
N GLY A 10 3.69 23.37 12.25
CA GLY A 10 2.39 23.31 12.92
C GLY A 10 2.35 22.36 14.09
N GLU A 11 2.00 21.08 13.88
CA GLU A 11 1.92 20.03 14.91
C GLU A 11 1.74 18.65 14.22
N PRO A 12 2.21 17.54 14.83
CA PRO A 12 2.99 16.51 14.13
C PRO A 12 2.18 15.58 13.24
N GLY A 13 2.71 15.38 12.03
CA GLY A 13 2.37 14.31 11.08
C GLY A 13 2.78 12.91 11.57
N ILE A 14 2.45 12.56 12.82
CA ILE A 14 2.57 11.19 13.33
C ILE A 14 1.18 10.56 13.28
N GLY A 15 0.91 9.79 12.23
CA GLY A 15 -0.30 8.98 12.13
C GLY A 15 -0.85 8.75 10.73
N PHE A 16 -1.85 7.87 10.67
CA PHE A 16 -2.59 7.46 9.49
C PHE A 16 -3.31 8.64 8.81
N ARG A 17 -2.80 9.08 7.66
CA ARG A 17 -3.42 10.14 6.84
C ARG A 17 -3.90 9.56 5.53
N ILE A 18 -5.15 9.10 5.49
CA ILE A 18 -5.79 8.51 4.30
C ILE A 18 -7.27 8.91 4.30
N GLY A 19 -7.74 9.47 3.18
CA GLY A 19 -9.15 9.81 2.99
C GLY A 19 -9.65 10.70 4.13
N TYR A 20 -10.73 10.27 4.80
CA TYR A 20 -11.53 11.01 5.81
C TYR A 20 -10.76 11.73 6.91
N THR A 21 -9.54 11.29 7.20
CA THR A 21 -8.63 11.92 8.17
C THR A 21 -8.10 13.30 7.74
N TYR A 22 -8.28 13.68 6.46
CA TYR A 22 -7.87 14.99 5.94
C TYR A 22 -8.92 16.09 6.13
N ILE A 23 -10.22 15.76 6.11
CA ILE A 23 -11.27 16.75 6.40
C ILE A 23 -11.57 16.81 7.90
N SER A 24 -11.71 15.67 8.56
CA SER A 24 -12.19 15.62 9.94
C SER A 24 -11.04 15.40 10.93
N GLU A 25 -10.88 16.34 11.85
CA GLU A 25 -9.93 16.23 12.96
C GLU A 25 -10.36 15.15 13.97
N ARG A 26 -11.66 14.85 14.04
CA ARG A 26 -12.21 13.76 14.87
C ARG A 26 -11.92 12.39 14.24
N ALA A 27 -12.17 12.24 12.93
CA ALA A 27 -11.82 11.04 12.17
C ALA A 27 -10.32 10.77 12.21
N ARG A 28 -9.49 11.82 12.08
CA ARG A 28 -8.02 11.74 12.20
C ARG A 28 -7.60 11.20 13.56
N ARG A 29 -8.07 11.80 14.65
CA ARG A 29 -7.70 11.37 16.01
C ARG A 29 -8.09 9.92 16.28
N LYS A 30 -9.27 9.50 15.83
CA LYS A 30 -9.76 8.14 16.09
C LYS A 30 -9.08 7.09 15.22
N ALA A 31 -8.87 7.38 13.93
CA ALA A 31 -8.12 6.51 13.02
C ALA A 31 -6.66 6.34 13.46
N ASN A 32 -5.99 7.42 13.90
CA ASN A 32 -4.63 7.36 14.43
C ASN A 32 -4.53 6.52 15.70
N ARG A 33 -5.54 6.60 16.58
CA ARG A 33 -5.60 5.77 17.79
C ARG A 33 -5.71 4.29 17.44
N VAL A 34 -6.61 3.93 16.51
CA VAL A 34 -6.80 2.55 16.05
C VAL A 34 -5.55 2.03 15.34
N SER A 35 -4.98 2.81 14.43
CA SER A 35 -3.75 2.49 13.70
C SER A 35 -2.55 2.32 14.66
N GLY A 36 -2.42 3.21 15.65
CA GLY A 36 -1.36 3.14 16.67
C GLY A 36 -1.46 1.88 17.52
N ILE A 37 -2.65 1.58 18.06
CA ILE A 37 -2.90 0.34 18.82
C ILE A 37 -2.60 -0.89 17.96
N GLY A 38 -3.09 -0.88 16.73
CA GLY A 38 -2.86 -1.94 15.76
C GLY A 38 -1.39 -2.20 15.46
N THR A 39 -0.60 -1.14 15.30
CA THR A 39 0.84 -1.22 15.05
C THR A 39 1.57 -1.79 16.26
N ILE A 40 1.23 -1.34 17.47
CA ILE A 40 1.79 -1.86 18.72
C ILE A 40 1.48 -3.35 18.86
N LEU A 41 0.21 -3.75 18.67
CA LEU A 41 -0.21 -5.16 18.76
C LEU A 41 0.51 -6.02 17.71
N THR A 42 0.67 -5.52 16.48
CA THR A 42 1.42 -6.22 15.43
C THR A 42 2.89 -6.40 15.86
N GLY A 43 3.52 -5.36 16.40
CA GLY A 43 4.89 -5.42 16.91
C GLY A 43 5.07 -6.42 18.05
N VAL A 44 4.19 -6.39 19.06
CA VAL A 44 4.21 -7.33 20.20
C VAL A 44 4.02 -8.76 19.70
N THR A 45 3.08 -8.98 18.78
CA THR A 45 2.83 -10.30 18.18
C THR A 45 4.06 -10.81 17.45
N LEU A 46 4.77 -9.95 16.70
CA LEU A 46 6.02 -10.33 16.04
C LEU A 46 7.12 -10.73 17.01
N VAL A 47 7.29 -10.00 18.12
CA VAL A 47 8.28 -10.35 19.14
C VAL A 47 7.98 -11.73 19.73
N LEU A 48 6.72 -11.98 20.08
CA LEU A 48 6.29 -13.26 20.67
C LEU A 48 6.40 -14.43 19.71
N LEU A 49 6.10 -14.23 18.43
CA LEU A 49 6.14 -15.29 17.41
C LEU A 49 7.53 -15.49 16.80
N SER A 50 8.44 -14.52 16.94
CA SER A 50 9.79 -14.57 16.35
C SER A 50 10.60 -15.84 16.66
N PRO A 51 10.53 -16.46 17.86
CA PRO A 51 11.30 -17.68 18.15
C PRO A 51 10.71 -18.93 17.50
N PHE A 52 9.43 -18.89 17.11
CA PHE A 52 8.65 -20.06 16.73
C PHE A 52 8.34 -20.13 15.24
N LEU A 53 8.41 -19.00 14.53
CA LEU A 53 8.01 -18.91 13.14
C LEU A 53 9.20 -18.63 12.21
N PRO A 54 9.24 -19.24 11.01
CA PRO A 54 10.21 -18.91 9.99
C PRO A 54 9.96 -17.50 9.45
N MET A 55 10.99 -16.89 8.86
CA MET A 55 10.95 -15.51 8.37
C MET A 55 9.77 -15.21 7.44
N ALA A 56 9.42 -16.15 6.55
CA ALA A 56 8.28 -15.99 5.64
C ALA A 56 6.94 -15.85 6.39
N SER A 57 6.75 -16.62 7.45
CA SER A 57 5.56 -16.55 8.31
C SER A 57 5.52 -15.25 9.11
N LEU A 58 6.67 -14.77 9.59
CA LEU A 58 6.77 -13.45 10.24
C LEU A 58 6.41 -12.31 9.28
N PHE A 59 6.86 -12.37 8.03
CA PHE A 59 6.45 -11.41 7.00
C PHE A 59 4.94 -11.47 6.73
N ALA A 60 4.34 -12.66 6.69
CA ALA A 60 2.89 -12.79 6.56
C ALA A 60 2.16 -12.11 7.72
N VAL A 61 2.65 -12.25 8.96
CA VAL A 61 2.11 -11.56 10.14
C VAL A 61 2.23 -10.03 10.00
N VAL A 62 3.34 -9.50 9.49
CA VAL A 62 3.50 -8.06 9.20
C VAL A 62 2.44 -7.59 8.20
N ILE A 63 2.29 -8.30 7.08
CA ILE A 63 1.34 -7.92 6.02
C ILE A 63 -0.10 -7.95 6.55
N LEU A 64 -0.47 -9.00 7.27
CA LEU A 64 -1.81 -9.14 7.83
C LEU A 64 -2.08 -8.13 8.95
N GLY A 65 -1.11 -7.90 9.83
CA GLY A 65 -1.22 -6.92 10.92
C GLY A 65 -1.32 -5.50 10.39
N LEU A 66 -0.33 -5.04 9.63
CA LEU A 66 -0.33 -3.68 9.08
C LEU A 66 -1.44 -3.47 8.05
N GLY A 67 -1.69 -4.44 7.17
CA GLY A 67 -2.79 -4.38 6.20
C GLY A 67 -4.16 -4.34 6.87
N GLY A 68 -4.39 -5.19 7.88
CA GLY A 68 -5.63 -5.22 8.65
C GLY A 68 -5.86 -3.91 9.41
N THR A 69 -4.82 -3.36 10.03
CA THR A 69 -4.92 -2.09 10.76
C THR A 69 -5.20 -0.91 9.84
N LEU A 70 -4.65 -0.91 8.62
CA LEU A 70 -4.97 0.08 7.59
C LEU A 70 -6.45 0.05 7.21
N VAL A 71 -7.01 -1.15 7.00
CA VAL A 71 -8.43 -1.33 6.69
C VAL A 71 -9.34 -0.89 7.85
N LEU A 72 -9.00 -1.28 9.08
CA LEU A 72 -9.76 -0.89 10.28
C LEU A 72 -9.70 0.62 10.53
N ALA A 73 -8.53 1.23 10.37
CA ALA A 73 -8.36 2.67 10.50
C ALA A 73 -9.17 3.42 9.44
N TYR A 74 -9.20 2.92 8.20
CA TYR A 74 -10.02 3.49 7.14
C TYR A 74 -11.52 3.45 7.45
N PHE A 75 -12.06 2.28 7.84
CA PHE A 75 -13.48 2.17 8.18
C PHE A 75 -13.87 3.00 9.41
N THR A 76 -12.96 3.11 10.38
CA THR A 76 -13.17 3.97 11.55
C THR A 76 -13.21 5.45 11.13
N ALA A 77 -12.27 5.88 10.28
CA ALA A 77 -12.24 7.25 9.77
C ALA A 77 -13.52 7.58 8.99
N LYS A 78 -13.97 6.66 8.13
CA LYS A 78 -15.21 6.78 7.36
C LYS A 78 -16.41 6.97 8.27
N ARG A 79 -16.59 6.09 9.26
CA ARG A 79 -17.72 6.14 10.18
C ARG A 79 -17.76 7.44 10.97
N GLU A 80 -16.63 7.89 11.48
CA GLU A 80 -16.56 9.14 12.26
C GLU A 80 -16.83 10.38 11.39
N TYR A 81 -16.38 10.38 10.14
CA TYR A 81 -16.70 11.44 9.19
C TYR A 81 -18.20 11.47 8.86
N GLU A 82 -18.81 10.33 8.54
CA GLU A 82 -20.25 10.26 8.24
C GLU A 82 -21.10 10.74 9.44
N LEU A 83 -20.67 10.44 10.66
CA LEU A 83 -21.33 10.94 11.88
C LEU A 83 -21.19 12.45 12.07
N GLU A 84 -20.06 13.03 11.68
CA GLU A 84 -19.83 14.48 11.73
C GLU A 84 -20.60 15.20 10.61
N GLU A 85 -20.62 14.64 9.41
CA GLU A 85 -21.38 15.15 8.26
C GLU A 85 -22.89 15.12 8.53
N LEU A 86 -23.42 14.06 9.15
CA LEU A 86 -24.83 14.00 9.59
C LEU A 86 -25.17 15.01 10.69
N SER A 87 -24.18 15.51 11.43
CA SER A 87 -24.36 16.52 12.48
C SER A 87 -24.22 17.96 11.98
N THR A 88 -23.76 18.15 10.73
CA THR A 88 -23.52 19.46 10.14
C THR A 88 -24.60 19.75 9.09
N GLU A 89 -25.09 20.99 9.01
CA GLU A 89 -26.09 21.37 8.00
C GLU A 89 -25.60 21.05 6.58
N ALA A 90 -26.48 20.44 5.78
CA ALA A 90 -26.13 20.00 4.44
C ALA A 90 -25.67 21.20 3.59
N PRO A 91 -24.56 21.08 2.83
CA PRO A 91 -24.09 22.16 1.98
C PRO A 91 -25.15 22.53 0.92
N GLU A 92 -25.41 23.82 0.75
CA GLU A 92 -26.43 24.37 -0.18
C GLU A 92 -26.21 24.00 -1.66
N LYS A 93 -25.03 23.46 -2.02
CA LYS A 93 -24.70 23.04 -3.38
C LYS A 93 -24.24 21.57 -3.40
N PRO A 94 -24.68 20.78 -4.38
CA PRO A 94 -24.13 19.44 -4.58
C PRO A 94 -22.62 19.56 -4.81
N GLY A 95 -21.84 18.83 -4.02
CA GLY A 95 -20.40 18.74 -4.19
C GLY A 95 -20.05 18.30 -5.62
N ARG A 96 -18.88 18.75 -6.11
CA ARG A 96 -18.37 18.38 -7.44
C ARG A 96 -18.44 16.87 -7.63
N ARG A 97 -19.05 16.40 -8.73
CA ARG A 97 -19.06 14.97 -9.09
C ARG A 97 -17.63 14.56 -9.43
N ILE A 98 -16.99 13.80 -8.55
CA ILE A 98 -15.62 13.31 -8.73
C ILE A 98 -15.68 12.03 -9.57
N GLU A 99 -15.08 12.08 -10.75
CA GLU A 99 -14.91 10.89 -11.58
C GLU A 99 -13.82 9.99 -10.99
N PRO A 100 -14.01 8.65 -11.03
CA PRO A 100 -12.98 7.73 -10.60
C PRO A 100 -11.72 7.89 -11.46
N PRO A 101 -10.52 7.90 -10.85
CA PRO A 101 -9.27 7.99 -11.60
C PRO A 101 -9.12 6.79 -12.54
N LYS A 102 -8.63 7.04 -13.76
CA LYS A 102 -8.43 6.01 -14.80
C LYS A 102 -7.21 5.14 -14.51
N VAL A 103 -7.27 4.31 -13.46
CA VAL A 103 -6.19 3.38 -13.09
C VAL A 103 -6.35 1.97 -13.68
N GLY A 104 -7.40 1.73 -14.48
CA GLY A 104 -7.74 0.40 -15.00
C GLY A 104 -6.58 -0.31 -15.70
N ASN A 105 -5.75 0.43 -16.44
CA ASN A 105 -4.57 -0.14 -17.12
C ASN A 105 -3.54 -0.69 -16.12
N TYR A 106 -3.35 -0.03 -14.97
CA TYR A 106 -2.42 -0.49 -13.94
C TYR A 106 -2.95 -1.72 -13.21
N ILE A 107 -4.26 -1.76 -12.93
CA ILE A 107 -4.92 -2.94 -12.36
C ILE A 107 -4.78 -4.12 -13.30
N ALA A 108 -5.02 -3.92 -14.61
CA ALA A 108 -4.83 -4.96 -15.62
C ALA A 108 -3.37 -5.45 -15.67
N LEU A 109 -2.40 -4.53 -15.63
CA LEU A 109 -0.98 -4.90 -15.65
C LEU A 109 -0.58 -5.68 -14.40
N GLN A 110 -1.05 -5.27 -13.21
CA GLN A 110 -0.82 -6.00 -11.96
C GLN A 110 -1.48 -7.38 -11.95
N LEU A 111 -2.66 -7.52 -12.55
CA LEU A 111 -3.31 -8.83 -12.75
C LEU A 111 -2.48 -9.73 -13.67
N ILE A 112 -1.91 -9.19 -14.75
CA ILE A 112 -1.01 -9.95 -15.63
C ILE A 112 0.22 -10.41 -14.84
N PHE A 113 0.84 -9.53 -14.05
CA PHE A 113 2.00 -9.86 -13.22
C PHE A 113 1.71 -10.94 -12.17
N ALA A 114 0.58 -10.81 -11.46
CA ALA A 114 0.12 -11.84 -10.54
C ALA A 114 -0.15 -13.15 -11.29
N GLY A 115 -0.81 -13.11 -12.44
CA GLY A 115 -1.11 -14.27 -13.27
C GLY A 115 0.14 -15.01 -13.74
N ILE A 116 1.17 -14.30 -14.21
CA ILE A 116 2.47 -14.87 -14.56
C ILE A 116 3.10 -15.57 -13.35
N SER A 117 3.08 -14.90 -12.19
CA SER A 117 3.67 -15.42 -10.96
C SER A 117 2.96 -16.70 -10.48
N PHE A 118 1.62 -16.73 -10.50
CA PHE A 118 0.85 -17.94 -10.21
C PHE A 118 1.09 -19.04 -11.25
N ALA A 119 1.18 -18.72 -12.54
CA ALA A 119 1.46 -19.69 -13.58
C ALA A 119 2.83 -20.36 -13.39
N LEU A 120 3.86 -19.60 -13.00
CA LEU A 120 5.19 -20.15 -12.70
C LEU A 120 5.18 -21.11 -11.50
N ILE A 121 4.37 -20.82 -10.48
CA ILE A 121 4.19 -21.67 -9.30
C ILE A 121 3.42 -22.96 -9.64
N LEU A 122 2.35 -22.84 -10.44
CA LEU A 122 1.51 -23.97 -10.82
C LEU A 122 2.24 -24.92 -11.78
N THR A 123 3.06 -24.39 -12.69
CA THR A 123 3.87 -25.18 -13.64
C THR A 123 5.12 -25.79 -13.03
N GLU A 124 5.34 -25.64 -11.72
CA GLU A 124 6.48 -26.18 -10.96
C GLU A 124 7.86 -25.74 -11.49
N LYS A 125 7.90 -24.68 -12.32
CA LYS A 125 9.14 -24.04 -12.78
C LYS A 125 9.86 -23.31 -11.65
N VAL A 126 9.16 -23.03 -10.56
CA VAL A 126 9.67 -22.41 -9.35
C VAL A 126 9.29 -23.30 -8.17
N ALA A 127 10.22 -23.51 -7.23
CA ALA A 127 9.97 -24.31 -6.04
C ALA A 127 8.75 -23.77 -5.26
N ARG A 128 7.87 -24.63 -4.76
CA ARG A 128 6.76 -24.21 -3.89
C ARG A 128 7.24 -24.03 -2.46
N ASP A 129 8.23 -23.17 -2.27
CA ASP A 129 8.67 -22.80 -0.93
C ASP A 129 7.76 -21.70 -0.34
N SER A 130 7.84 -21.52 0.98
CA SER A 130 7.05 -20.49 1.67
C SER A 130 7.40 -19.08 1.23
N GLY A 131 8.62 -18.85 0.71
CA GLY A 131 9.07 -17.55 0.23
C GLY A 131 8.38 -17.13 -1.08
N ILE A 132 8.27 -18.04 -2.04
CA ILE A 132 7.63 -17.80 -3.33
C ILE A 132 6.12 -17.65 -3.19
N ILE A 133 5.49 -18.42 -2.31
CA ILE A 133 4.06 -18.23 -1.97
C ILE A 133 3.83 -16.85 -1.33
N LEU A 134 4.74 -16.40 -0.47
CA LEU A 134 4.67 -15.07 0.13
C LEU A 134 4.80 -13.96 -0.93
N ILE A 135 5.70 -14.12 -1.91
CA ILE A 135 5.85 -13.17 -3.03
C ILE A 135 4.55 -13.05 -3.82
N ALA A 136 3.92 -14.18 -4.19
CA ALA A 136 2.64 -14.17 -4.90
C ALA A 136 1.51 -13.55 -4.06
N SER A 137 1.46 -13.86 -2.76
CA SER A 137 0.50 -13.29 -1.83
C SER A 137 0.66 -11.77 -1.68
N LEU A 138 1.91 -11.30 -1.64
CA LEU A 138 2.23 -9.88 -1.57
C LEU A 138 1.82 -9.15 -2.86
N GLN A 139 1.96 -9.75 -4.05
CA GLN A 139 1.42 -9.16 -5.29
C GLN A 139 -0.10 -8.97 -5.26
N LEU A 140 -0.84 -9.95 -4.73
CA LEU A 140 -2.29 -9.81 -4.53
C LEU A 140 -2.63 -8.71 -3.52
N PHE A 141 -1.82 -8.57 -2.48
CA PHE A 141 -1.96 -7.48 -1.52
C PHE A 141 -1.74 -6.11 -2.18
N LEU A 142 -0.68 -5.95 -3.00
CA LEU A 142 -0.42 -4.71 -3.74
C LEU A 142 -1.54 -4.38 -4.75
N LEU A 143 -2.09 -5.40 -5.41
CA LEU A 143 -3.28 -5.26 -6.27
C LEU A 143 -4.49 -4.78 -5.47
N THR A 144 -4.74 -5.39 -4.32
CA THR A 144 -5.85 -5.02 -3.43
C THR A 144 -5.69 -3.57 -2.95
N LEU A 145 -4.49 -3.16 -2.56
CA LEU A 145 -4.19 -1.76 -2.24
C LEU A 145 -4.48 -0.86 -3.45
N THR A 146 -4.01 -1.19 -4.64
CA THR A 146 -4.26 -0.37 -5.85
C THR A 146 -5.76 -0.20 -6.12
N VAL A 147 -6.55 -1.28 -6.00
CA VAL A 147 -8.01 -1.22 -6.12
C VAL A 147 -8.63 -0.36 -5.01
N LEU A 148 -8.19 -0.51 -3.77
CA LEU A 148 -8.71 0.25 -2.64
C LEU A 148 -8.44 1.75 -2.83
N PHE A 149 -7.20 2.13 -3.12
CA PHE A 149 -6.82 3.52 -3.38
C PHE A 149 -7.42 4.08 -4.68
N SER A 150 -7.80 3.24 -5.65
CA SER A 150 -8.49 3.71 -6.85
C SER A 150 -9.91 4.20 -6.60
N ARG A 151 -10.53 3.79 -5.48
CA ARG A 151 -11.91 4.17 -5.19
C ARG A 151 -11.95 5.63 -4.77
N PRO A 152 -12.83 6.45 -5.38
CA PRO A 152 -12.92 7.88 -5.10
C PRO A 152 -13.19 8.15 -3.61
N ILE A 153 -13.88 7.25 -2.91
CA ILE A 153 -14.21 7.31 -1.48
C ILE A 153 -12.97 7.20 -0.57
N VAL A 154 -11.85 6.65 -1.06
CA VAL A 154 -10.61 6.49 -0.28
C VAL A 154 -9.68 7.70 -0.41
N LEU A 155 -9.71 8.37 -1.55
CA LEU A 155 -8.82 9.49 -1.90
C LEU A 155 -9.54 10.85 -1.97
N GLN A 156 -10.73 10.96 -1.37
CA GLN A 156 -11.69 11.97 -1.75
C GLN A 156 -11.37 13.42 -1.31
N LEU A 157 -10.21 13.73 -0.72
CA LEU A 157 -10.14 14.84 0.25
C LEU A 157 -9.01 15.86 0.06
N ALA A 158 -8.48 15.97 -1.15
CA ALA A 158 -7.78 17.20 -1.52
C ALA A 158 -8.76 18.15 -2.23
N PRO A 159 -8.79 19.46 -1.88
CA PRO A 159 -9.64 20.45 -2.57
C PRO A 159 -9.32 20.56 -4.08
N LYS A 160 -8.18 20.01 -4.53
CA LYS A 160 -7.73 19.95 -5.92
C LYS A 160 -7.63 18.51 -6.47
N PHE A 161 -8.36 17.53 -5.93
CA PHE A 161 -8.27 16.14 -6.38
C PHE A 161 -8.51 16.02 -7.91
N GLN A 162 -7.50 15.53 -8.61
CA GLN A 162 -7.45 15.29 -10.06
C GLN A 162 -7.17 13.80 -10.39
N GLY A 163 -7.02 12.94 -9.39
CA GLY A 163 -6.65 11.54 -9.55
C GLY A 163 -5.14 11.30 -9.72
N LYS A 164 -4.30 12.32 -9.52
CA LYS A 164 -2.85 12.24 -9.71
C LYS A 164 -2.18 11.34 -8.66
N MET A 165 -2.57 11.46 -7.39
CA MET A 165 -2.10 10.61 -6.30
C MET A 165 -2.49 9.16 -6.56
N ALA A 166 -3.75 8.92 -6.96
CA ALA A 166 -4.24 7.58 -7.30
C ALA A 166 -3.40 6.94 -8.42
N LEU A 167 -3.10 7.72 -9.46
CA LEU A 167 -2.30 7.30 -10.59
C LEU A 167 -0.85 7.03 -10.20
N GLY A 168 -0.23 7.93 -9.41
CA GLY A 168 1.13 7.76 -8.91
C GLY A 168 1.26 6.55 -8.00
N PHE A 169 0.28 6.34 -7.11
CA PHE A 169 0.22 5.16 -6.26
C PHE A 169 0.05 3.88 -7.07
N ALA A 170 -0.87 3.86 -8.05
CA ALA A 170 -1.05 2.72 -8.94
C ALA A 170 0.22 2.42 -9.75
N ARG A 171 0.92 3.45 -10.24
CA ARG A 171 2.21 3.31 -10.94
C ARG A 171 3.29 2.74 -10.03
N ALA A 172 3.39 3.23 -8.79
CA ALA A 172 4.32 2.74 -7.79
C ALA A 172 4.09 1.26 -7.47
N MET A 173 2.86 0.87 -7.15
CA MET A 173 2.49 -0.52 -6.87
C MET A 173 2.74 -1.43 -8.07
N THR A 174 2.47 -0.93 -9.28
CA THR A 174 2.72 -1.67 -10.52
C THR A 174 4.21 -1.91 -10.77
N ALA A 175 5.05 -0.91 -10.50
CA ALA A 175 6.51 -1.06 -10.62
C ALA A 175 7.05 -2.11 -9.65
N VAL A 176 6.57 -2.13 -8.41
CA VAL A 176 6.93 -3.14 -7.41
C VAL A 176 6.44 -4.53 -7.85
N SER A 177 5.19 -4.66 -8.31
CA SER A 177 4.66 -5.94 -8.82
C SER A 177 5.44 -6.46 -10.04
N ALA A 178 5.86 -5.58 -10.95
CA ALA A 178 6.70 -5.92 -12.09
C ALA A 178 8.05 -6.46 -11.66
N MET A 179 8.71 -5.79 -10.70
CA MET A 179 9.98 -6.22 -10.12
C MET A 179 9.87 -7.59 -9.45
N MET A 180 8.81 -7.83 -8.67
CA MET A 180 8.56 -9.13 -8.04
C MET A 180 8.38 -10.25 -9.08
N THR A 181 7.63 -9.96 -10.16
CA THR A 181 7.44 -10.91 -11.26
C THR A 181 8.74 -11.21 -11.97
N LEU A 182 9.54 -10.17 -12.25
CA LEU A 182 10.85 -10.31 -12.89
C LEU A 182 11.78 -11.19 -12.04
N GLN A 183 11.81 -11.01 -10.72
CA GLN A 183 12.58 -11.87 -9.83
C GLN A 183 12.15 -13.34 -9.95
N LEU A 184 10.83 -13.62 -9.95
CA LEU A 184 10.32 -14.99 -10.10
C LEU A 184 10.67 -15.58 -11.47
N VAL A 185 10.58 -14.79 -12.55
CA VAL A 185 11.00 -15.22 -13.89
C VAL A 185 12.49 -15.55 -13.93
N VAL A 186 13.34 -14.72 -13.30
CA VAL A 186 14.78 -14.98 -13.24
C VAL A 186 15.08 -16.24 -12.46
N VAL A 187 14.41 -16.48 -11.33
CA VAL A 187 14.53 -17.72 -10.55
C VAL A 187 14.06 -18.94 -11.38
N ALA A 188 12.97 -18.81 -12.14
CA ALA A 188 12.47 -19.89 -12.99
C ALA A 188 13.43 -20.25 -14.13
N LEU A 189 14.13 -19.25 -14.70
CA LEU A 189 15.09 -19.45 -15.79
C LEU A 189 16.46 -19.90 -15.28
N ASN A 190 16.87 -19.45 -14.08
CA ASN A 190 18.15 -19.74 -13.47
C ASN A 190 17.96 -20.14 -11.99
N PRO A 191 17.61 -21.41 -11.70
CA PRO A 191 17.28 -21.87 -10.35
C PRO A 191 18.46 -21.82 -9.38
N LYS A 192 19.70 -21.67 -9.88
CA LYS A 192 20.90 -21.37 -9.10
C LYS A 192 21.50 -20.04 -9.59
N PRO A 193 20.95 -18.90 -9.15
CA PRO A 193 21.44 -17.60 -9.59
C PRO A 193 22.90 -17.43 -9.13
N SER A 194 23.73 -16.86 -10.00
CA SER A 194 25.09 -16.49 -9.59
C SER A 194 25.03 -15.42 -8.49
N PRO A 195 26.00 -15.38 -7.56
CA PRO A 195 26.03 -14.36 -6.51
C PRO A 195 25.97 -12.94 -7.06
N LEU A 196 26.59 -12.70 -8.22
CA LEU A 196 26.55 -11.41 -8.91
C LEU A 196 25.14 -11.07 -9.40
N LEU A 197 24.40 -12.03 -9.95
CA LEU A 197 23.02 -11.85 -10.37
C LEU A 197 22.10 -11.55 -9.18
N ALA A 198 22.30 -12.24 -8.05
CA ALA A 198 21.55 -11.98 -6.82
C ALA A 198 21.78 -10.56 -6.27
N VAL A 199 23.04 -10.12 -6.25
CA VAL A 199 23.40 -8.74 -5.84
C VAL A 199 22.80 -7.70 -6.79
N LEU A 200 22.88 -7.93 -8.10
CA LEU A 200 22.29 -7.04 -9.10
C LEU A 200 20.77 -6.92 -8.91
N LEU A 201 20.06 -8.04 -8.73
CA LEU A 201 18.62 -8.06 -8.47
C LEU A 201 18.29 -7.28 -7.20
N LEU A 202 19.09 -7.38 -6.15
CA LEU A 202 18.90 -6.63 -4.91
C LEU A 202 18.99 -5.11 -5.16
N PHE A 203 19.99 -4.65 -5.91
CA PHE A 203 20.12 -3.22 -6.27
C PHE A 203 18.96 -2.73 -7.13
N VAL A 204 18.54 -3.51 -8.13
CA VAL A 204 17.37 -3.18 -8.95
C VAL A 204 16.11 -3.09 -8.09
N SER A 205 15.98 -3.98 -7.12
CA SER A 205 14.83 -4.00 -6.22
C SER A 205 14.79 -2.77 -5.32
N LEU A 206 15.93 -2.44 -4.73
CA LEU A 206 16.07 -1.25 -3.89
C LEU A 206 15.77 0.03 -4.70
N GLY A 207 16.33 0.14 -5.91
CA GLY A 207 16.06 1.25 -6.83
C GLY A 207 14.57 1.35 -7.20
N THR A 208 13.91 0.22 -7.44
CA THR A 208 12.47 0.18 -7.73
C THR A 208 11.64 0.64 -6.54
N ILE A 209 12.00 0.24 -5.32
CA ILE A 209 11.32 0.67 -4.10
C ILE A 209 11.50 2.19 -3.91
N PHE A 210 12.72 2.72 -4.06
CA PHE A 210 12.96 4.16 -3.97
C PHE A 210 12.15 4.93 -5.01
N TYR A 211 12.14 4.46 -6.26
CA TYR A 211 11.34 5.05 -7.33
C TYR A 211 9.84 5.03 -7.03
N ALA A 212 9.33 3.89 -6.53
CA ALA A 212 7.92 3.73 -6.18
C ALA A 212 7.51 4.68 -5.04
N VAL A 213 8.33 4.79 -3.99
CA VAL A 213 8.11 5.72 -2.88
C VAL A 213 8.16 7.17 -3.38
N PHE A 214 9.16 7.52 -4.19
CA PHE A 214 9.30 8.86 -4.74
C PHE A 214 8.08 9.27 -5.56
N ILE A 215 7.61 8.42 -6.48
CA ILE A 215 6.42 8.70 -7.29
C ILE A 215 5.17 8.83 -6.44
N ALA A 216 4.99 7.98 -5.44
CA ALA A 216 3.81 8.04 -4.57
C ALA A 216 3.79 9.32 -3.73
N LEU A 217 4.96 9.81 -3.29
CA LEU A 217 5.09 11.05 -2.52
C LEU A 217 4.91 12.30 -3.39
N THR A 218 5.55 12.34 -4.57
CA THR A 218 5.42 13.50 -5.48
C THR A 218 4.00 13.63 -6.01
N SER A 219 3.33 12.51 -6.32
CA SER A 219 1.93 12.55 -6.76
C SER A 219 0.97 13.04 -5.67
N ALA A 220 1.24 12.70 -4.41
CA ALA A 220 0.49 13.22 -3.27
C ALA A 220 0.74 14.72 -3.05
N TYR A 221 1.99 15.18 -3.22
CA TYR A 221 2.34 16.60 -3.15
C TYR A 221 1.65 17.43 -4.24
N GLU A 222 1.69 16.97 -5.49
CA GLU A 222 1.02 17.66 -6.61
C GLU A 222 -0.50 17.81 -6.43
N GLU A 223 -1.11 16.87 -5.69
CA GLU A 223 -2.54 16.88 -5.43
C GLU A 223 -2.91 17.73 -4.21
N GLY A 224 -1.93 18.30 -3.51
CA GLY A 224 -2.14 19.25 -2.40
C GLY A 224 -2.36 18.59 -1.04
N TYR A 225 -1.91 17.34 -0.88
CA TYR A 225 -1.92 16.65 0.42
C TYR A 225 -0.76 17.06 1.35
N TYR A 226 0.10 17.98 0.89
CA TYR A 226 1.29 18.50 1.57
C TYR A 226 1.48 20.00 1.29
#